data_AF-A0A2T8I8J7-F1
#
_entry.id   AF-A0A2T8I8J7-F1
#
_cell.length_a   1.000
_cell.length_b   1.000
_cell.length_c   1.000
_cell.angle_alpha   90.00
_cell.angle_beta   90.00
_cell.angle_gamma   90.00
#
_symmetry.space_group_name_H-M   'P 1'
#
loop_
_entity.id
_entity.type
_entity.pdbx_description
1 polymer ?
#
loop_
_entity_poly.entity_id
_entity_poly.type
_entity_poly.pdbx_seq_one_letter_code
_entity_poly.pdbx_strand_id
1 'polypeptide(L)' 'MRYVLIGDDMFYRTLEGLLLKCLGPTESNRLLHEVHEGTCGTHQSAHKMKWLIRRSGYYWPTMLEDCFKYYKGCQAC' A
#
# COMPACT_ATOMS: atom_id res chain seq x y z
N MET A 1 -21.06 -2.18 5.22
CA MET A 1 -20.25 -3.26 4.61
C MET A 1 -18.92 -2.66 4.14
N ARG A 2 -17.78 -3.03 4.78
CA ARG A 2 -16.46 -2.40 4.52
C ARG A 2 -15.65 -3.08 3.42
N TYR A 3 -15.98 -4.31 3.07
CA TYR A 3 -15.31 -5.06 2.01
C TYR A 3 -16.34 -5.57 1.00
N VAL A 4 -15.96 -5.61 -0.27
CA VAL A 4 -16.80 -6.07 -1.39
C VAL A 4 -15.95 -6.97 -2.28
N LEU A 5 -16.51 -8.09 -2.74
CA LEU A 5 -15.91 -8.96 -3.76
C LEU A 5 -16.48 -8.56 -5.13
N ILE A 6 -15.62 -8.28 -6.10
CA ILE A 6 -16.01 -7.97 -7.48
C ILE A 6 -15.21 -8.89 -8.40
N GLY A 7 -15.88 -9.85 -9.03
CA GLY A 7 -15.19 -10.97 -9.67
C GLY A 7 -14.40 -11.75 -8.62
N ASP A 8 -13.10 -11.94 -8.88
CA ASP A 8 -12.18 -12.63 -7.97
C ASP A 8 -11.37 -11.67 -7.07
N ASP A 9 -11.58 -10.36 -7.21
CA ASP A 9 -10.84 -9.33 -6.49
C ASP A 9 -11.61 -8.80 -5.28
N MET A 10 -10.93 -8.69 -4.14
CA MET A 10 -11.47 -8.06 -2.93
C MET A 10 -11.18 -6.56 -2.92
N PHE A 11 -12.15 -5.75 -2.51
CA PHE A 11 -12.04 -4.29 -2.39
C PHE A 11 -12.43 -3.82 -1.00
N TYR A 12 -11.70 -2.84 -0.48
CA TYR A 12 -12.06 -2.08 0.70
C TYR A 12 -12.85 -0.82 0.29
N ARG A 13 -14.02 -0.63 0.88
CA ARG A 13 -14.87 0.56 0.70
C ARG A 13 -14.53 1.60 1.77
N THR A 14 -14.06 2.77 1.36
CA THR A 14 -13.80 3.90 2.26
C THR A 14 -15.10 4.54 2.74
N LEU A 15 -15.00 5.45 3.72
CA LEU A 15 -16.16 6.20 4.20
C LEU A 15 -16.79 7.08 3.11
N GLU A 16 -15.95 7.56 2.19
CA GLU A 16 -16.35 8.35 1.02
C GLU A 16 -16.92 7.48 -0.11
N GLY A 17 -17.00 6.16 0.09
CA GLY A 17 -17.55 5.22 -0.89
C GLY A 17 -16.57 4.77 -1.97
N LEU A 18 -15.31 5.20 -1.93
CA LEU A 18 -14.27 4.78 -2.87
C LEU A 18 -13.91 3.31 -2.65
N LEU A 19 -13.62 2.60 -3.73
CA LEU A 19 -13.15 1.21 -3.69
C LEU A 19 -11.64 1.17 -3.88
N LEU A 20 -10.94 0.58 -2.92
CA LEU A 20 -9.51 0.32 -2.98
C LEU A 20 -9.30 -1.18 -3.15
N LYS A 21 -8.57 -1.60 -4.19
CA LYS A 21 -8.24 -3.02 -4.40
C LYS A 21 -7.37 -3.52 -3.25
N CYS A 22 -7.81 -4.61 -2.63
CA CYS A 22 -7.04 -5.29 -1.60
C CYS A 22 -5.91 -6.08 -2.25
N LEU A 23 -4.69 -5.91 -1.76
CA LEU A 23 -3.52 -6.62 -2.26
C LEU A 23 -3.14 -7.78 -1.35
N GLY A 24 -2.70 -8.87 -1.95
CA GLY A 24 -2.08 -9.97 -1.23
C GLY A 24 -0.63 -9.64 -0.81
N PRO A 25 -0.01 -10.47 0.06
CA PRO A 25 1.34 -10.23 0.57
C PRO A 25 2.42 -10.07 -0.52
N THR A 26 2.32 -10.82 -1.63
CA THR A 26 3.29 -10.74 -2.72
C THR A 26 3.19 -9.40 -3.46
N GLU A 27 1.97 -8.97 -3.78
CA GLU A 27 1.71 -7.72 -4.51
C GLU A 27 2.02 -6.50 -3.64
N SER A 28 1.65 -6.54 -2.36
CA SER A 28 1.92 -5.46 -1.43
C SER A 28 3.42 -5.25 -1.21
N ASN A 29 4.21 -6.33 -1.06
CA ASN A 29 5.67 -6.23 -0.95
C ASN A 29 6.31 -5.62 -2.21
N ARG A 30 5.88 -6.03 -3.40
CA ARG A 30 6.38 -5.45 -4.65
C ARG A 30 6.08 -3.95 -4.71
N LEU A 31 4.86 -3.56 -4.37
CA LEU A 31 4.44 -2.16 -4.37
C LEU A 31 5.20 -1.33 -3.32
N LEU A 32 5.49 -1.89 -2.14
CA LEU A 32 6.31 -1.23 -1.12
C LEU A 32 7.71 -0.90 -1.65
N HIS A 33 8.36 -1.87 -2.31
CA HIS A 33 9.66 -1.66 -2.95
C HIS A 33 9.60 -0.58 -4.05
N GLU A 34 8.62 -0.65 -4.95
CA GLU A 34 8.45 0.35 -6.02
C GLU A 34 8.20 1.76 -5.47
N VAL A 35 7.39 1.91 -4.42
CA VAL A 35 7.08 3.22 -3.84
C VAL A 35 8.23 3.76 -2.99
N HIS A 36 9.03 2.90 -2.36
CA HIS A 36 10.18 3.33 -1.56
C HIS A 36 11.41 3.64 -2.43
N GLU A 37 11.77 2.72 -3.33
CA GLU A 37 13.07 2.67 -4.04
C GLU A 37 12.94 2.65 -5.57
N GLY A 38 11.72 2.70 -6.11
CA GLY A 38 11.49 2.65 -7.57
C GLY A 38 12.21 3.75 -8.34
N THR A 39 12.05 3.75 -9.66
CA THR A 39 12.93 4.35 -10.70
C THR A 39 13.45 5.79 -10.50
N CYS A 40 12.94 6.54 -9.52
CA CYS A 40 13.43 7.86 -9.11
C CYS A 40 14.04 7.94 -7.68
N GLY A 41 14.25 6.82 -6.99
CA GLY A 41 15.08 6.71 -5.77
C GLY A 41 14.67 7.58 -4.58
N THR A 42 13.37 7.74 -4.32
CA THR A 42 12.91 8.79 -3.40
C THR A 42 12.82 8.43 -1.90
N HIS A 43 13.33 7.28 -1.45
CA HIS A 43 13.41 6.83 -0.05
C HIS A 43 12.24 7.33 0.82
N GLN A 44 11.02 7.06 0.35
CA GLN A 44 9.82 7.70 0.90
C GLN A 44 9.58 7.30 2.35
N SER A 45 9.18 8.25 3.19
CA SER A 45 8.77 7.95 4.57
C SER A 45 7.55 7.04 4.60
N ALA A 46 7.40 6.23 5.66
CA ALA A 46 6.30 5.28 5.79
C ALA A 46 4.90 5.92 5.61
N HIS A 47 4.70 7.13 6.12
CA HIS A 47 3.45 7.87 5.96
C HIS A 47 3.19 8.29 4.51
N LYS A 48 4.25 8.72 3.80
CA LYS A 48 4.15 9.12 2.40
C LYS A 48 3.90 7.91 1.50
N MET A 49 4.54 6.78 1.78
CA MET A 49 4.27 5.49 1.12
C MET A 49 2.79 5.11 1.24
N LYS A 50 2.25 5.03 2.47
CA LYS A 50 0.82 4.75 2.70
C LYS A 50 -0.08 5.69 1.91
N TRP A 51 0.22 6.98 1.91
CA TRP A 51 -0.57 7.98 1.19
C TRP A 51 -0.55 7.74 -0.32
N LEU A 52 0.64 7.50 -0.91
CA LEU A 52 0.79 7.22 -2.34
C LEU A 52 0.03 5.95 -2.73
N ILE A 53 0.20 4.87 -1.97
CA ILE A 53 -0.42 3.57 -2.22
C ILE A 53 -1.95 3.66 -2.17
N ARG A 54 -2.51 4.31 -1.14
CA ARG A 54 -3.96 4.53 -1.06
C ARG A 54 -4.48 5.41 -2.18
N ARG A 55 -3.72 6.45 -2.56
CA ARG A 55 -4.09 7.34 -3.68
C ARG A 55 -4.07 6.61 -5.02
N SER A 56 -3.22 5.60 -5.17
CA SER A 56 -3.19 4.70 -6.33
C SER A 56 -4.29 3.63 -6.30
N GLY A 57 -5.18 3.63 -5.31
CA GLY A 57 -6.33 2.73 -5.28
C GLY A 57 -6.07 1.40 -4.60
N TYR A 58 -5.01 1.26 -3.80
CA TYR A 58 -4.66 -0.02 -3.16
C TYR A 58 -4.86 0.02 -1.64
N TYR A 59 -5.11 -1.14 -1.05
CA TYR A 59 -5.29 -1.31 0.38
C TYR A 59 -4.82 -2.67 0.89
N TRP A 60 -4.37 -2.73 2.15
CA TRP A 60 -4.35 -3.92 2.97
C TRP A 60 -4.34 -3.52 4.46
N PRO A 61 -4.79 -4.38 5.40
CA PRO A 61 -5.01 -3.98 6.79
C PRO A 61 -3.75 -3.47 7.52
N THR A 62 -2.60 -4.11 7.30
CA THR A 62 -1.31 -3.81 7.96
C THR A 62 -0.45 -2.79 7.22
N MET A 63 -1.00 -2.09 6.21
CA MET A 63 -0.24 -1.21 5.30
C MET A 63 0.70 -0.23 6.00
N LEU A 64 0.25 0.45 7.05
CA LEU A 64 1.10 1.42 7.73
C LEU A 64 2.27 0.73 8.46
N GLU A 65 2.00 -0.38 9.12
CA GLU A 65 3.01 -1.16 9.84
C GLU A 65 4.04 -1.74 8.88
N ASP A 66 3.60 -2.24 7.72
CA ASP A 66 4.48 -2.78 6.70
C ASP A 66 5.31 -1.67 6.03
N CYS A 67 4.73 -0.49 5.79
CA CYS A 67 5.50 0.69 5.37
C CYS A 67 6.59 1.06 6.39
N PHE A 68 6.29 1.00 7.70
CA PHE A 68 7.28 1.27 8.74
C PHE A 68 8.36 0.19 8.84
N LYS A 69 7.99 -1.08 8.73
CA LYS A 69 8.95 -2.19 8.72
C LYS A 69 9.90 -2.06 7.53
N TYR A 70 9.36 -1.77 6.35
CA TYR A 70 10.14 -1.56 5.14
C TYR A 70 11.10 -0.36 5.30
N TYR A 71 10.57 0.81 5.70
CA TYR A 71 11.35 2.02 5.94
C TYR A 71 12.50 1.79 6.94
N LYS A 72 12.23 1.15 8.09
CA LYS A 72 13.25 0.86 9.11
C LYS A 72 14.28 -0.19 8.67
N GLY A 73 13.92 -1.05 7.72
CA GLY A 73 14.82 -2.05 7.15
C GLY A 73 15.75 -1.48 6.08
N CYS A 74 15.43 -0.33 5.50
CA CYS A 74 16.25 0.31 4.48
C CYS A 74 17.54 0.89 5.10
N GLN A 75 18.71 0.40 4.65
CA GLN A 75 20.00 0.87 5.15
C GLN A 75 20.38 2.28 4.68
N ALA A 76 19.73 2.76 3.61
CA ALA A 76 19.99 4.06 3.02
C ALA A 76 19.10 5.18 3.59
N CYS A 77 18.11 4.84 4.41
CA CYS A 77 17.23 5.79 5.12
C CYS A 77 17.78 6.16 6.50
#